data_AF-A0A3B9D140-F1
#
_entry.id   AF-A0A3B9D140-F1
#
_cell.length_a   1.000
_cell.length_b   1.000
_cell.length_c   1.000
_cell.angle_alpha   90.00
_cell.angle_beta   90.00
_cell.angle_gamma   90.00
#
_symmetry.space_group_name_H-M   'P 1'
#
loop_
_entity.id
_entity.type
_entity.pdbx_description
1 polymer ?
#
loop_
_entity_poly.entity_id
_entity_poly.type
_entity_poly.pdbx_seq_one_letter_code
_entity_poly.pdbx_strand_id
1 'polypeptide(L)' 'LKACIIPVAAIEQHLEHMAMEHDWRSVNVIAEGVASRLAPQVVVAQGLMAGISEHHMK' A
#
# COMPACT_ATOMS: atom_id res chain seq x y z
N LEU A 1 -2.85 0.83 -21.99
CA LEU A 1 -2.67 1.26 -20.58
C LEU A 1 -2.58 2.78 -20.55
N LYS A 2 -3.24 3.42 -19.58
CA LYS A 2 -3.26 4.89 -19.39
C LYS A 2 -2.60 5.34 -18.09
N ALA A 3 -2.58 4.49 -17.07
CA ALA A 3 -1.85 4.75 -15.82
C ALA A 3 -1.46 3.44 -15.12
N CYS A 4 -0.54 3.56 -14.18
CA CYS A 4 -0.13 2.51 -13.25
C CYS A 4 -0.19 3.07 -11.83
N ILE A 5 -0.82 2.35 -10.91
CA ILE A 5 -0.82 2.66 -9.49
C ILE A 5 0.37 1.93 -8.86
N ILE A 6 1.20 2.66 -8.11
CA ILE A 6 2.30 2.09 -7.33
C ILE A 6 1.94 2.26 -5.86
N PRO A 7 1.46 1.20 -5.19
CA PRO A 7 1.20 1.25 -3.75
C PRO A 7 2.53 1.41 -3.00
N VAL A 8 2.60 2.38 -2.09
CA VAL A 8 3.76 2.59 -1.21
C VAL A 8 3.25 2.61 0.23
N ALA A 9 3.89 1.84 1.09
CA ALA A 9 3.50 1.64 2.48
C ALA A 9 4.74 1.39 3.35
N ALA A 10 4.55 1.43 4.68
CA ALA A 10 5.55 0.98 5.64
C ALA A 10 5.21 -0.40 6.21
N ILE A 11 6.26 -1.08 6.70
CA ILE A 11 6.13 -2.10 7.73
C ILE A 11 6.54 -1.43 9.03
N GLU A 12 5.57 -1.16 9.89
CA GLU A 12 5.81 -0.37 11.10
C GLU A 12 4.90 -0.79 12.26
N GLN A 13 5.29 -0.42 13.47
CA GLN A 13 4.50 -0.73 14.65
C GLN A 13 3.20 0.07 14.64
N HIS A 14 2.08 -0.59 14.96
CA HIS A 14 0.77 0.04 15.06
C HIS A 14 0.13 -0.23 16.43
N LEU A 15 0.88 0.07 17.48
CA LEU A 15 0.64 -0.35 18.86
C LEU A 15 0.42 -1.88 18.93
N GLU A 16 -0.24 -2.37 19.98
CA GLU A 16 -0.41 -3.80 20.23
C GLU A 16 -1.63 -4.41 19.51
N HIS A 17 -2.45 -3.58 18.87
CA HIS A 17 -3.77 -3.97 18.38
C HIS A 17 -3.88 -4.07 16.86
N MET A 18 -2.82 -3.70 16.12
CA MET A 18 -2.80 -3.79 14.67
C MET A 18 -1.54 -4.48 14.16
N ALA A 19 -1.68 -5.14 13.01
CA ALA A 19 -0.59 -5.84 12.35
C ALA A 19 0.44 -4.85 11.78
N MET A 20 1.72 -5.23 11.75
CA MET A 20 2.79 -4.33 11.29
C MET A 20 2.65 -3.93 9.81
N GLU A 21 2.06 -4.81 9.01
CA GLU A 21 1.79 -4.61 7.59
C GLU A 21 0.46 -3.91 7.30
N HIS A 22 -0.13 -3.23 8.29
CA HIS A 22 -1.42 -2.59 8.13
C HIS A 22 -1.44 -1.62 6.93
N ASP A 23 -0.45 -0.74 6.82
CA ASP A 23 -0.32 0.19 5.69
C ASP A 23 -0.34 -0.53 4.35
N TRP A 24 0.45 -1.61 4.25
CA TRP A 24 0.57 -2.42 3.04
C TRP A 24 -0.76 -3.05 2.65
N ARG A 25 -1.46 -3.67 3.61
CA ARG A 25 -2.75 -4.32 3.36
C ARG A 25 -3.80 -3.28 2.96
N SER A 26 -3.86 -2.16 3.67
CA SER A 26 -4.83 -1.10 3.45
C SER A 26 -4.66 -0.45 2.07
N VAL A 27 -3.44 -0.09 1.68
CA VAL A 27 -3.19 0.57 0.39
C VAL A 27 -3.52 -0.34 -0.80
N ASN A 28 -3.24 -1.65 -0.69
CA ASN A 28 -3.53 -2.61 -1.76
C ASN A 28 -5.04 -2.76 -2.00
N VAL A 29 -5.85 -2.87 -0.95
CA VAL A 29 -7.32 -2.95 -1.07
C VAL A 29 -7.87 -1.75 -1.83
N ILE A 30 -7.39 -0.54 -1.52
CA ILE A 30 -7.82 0.67 -2.20
C ILE A 30 -7.31 0.70 -3.66
N ALA A 31 -6.04 0.41 -3.89
CA ALA A 31 -5.43 0.42 -5.22
C ALA A 31 -6.12 -0.55 -6.19
N GLU A 32 -6.40 -1.77 -5.74
CA GLU A 32 -7.13 -2.79 -6.50
C GLU A 32 -8.57 -2.34 -6.79
N GLY A 33 -9.25 -1.78 -5.79
CA GLY A 33 -10.60 -1.25 -5.96
C GLY A 33 -10.68 -0.11 -6.97
N VAL A 34 -9.67 0.77 -7.02
CA VAL A 34 -9.57 1.86 -8.01
C VAL A 34 -9.27 1.30 -9.39
N ALA A 35 -8.26 0.42 -9.52
CA ALA A 35 -7.89 -0.16 -10.80
C ALA A 35 -9.02 -0.98 -11.43
N SER A 36 -9.79 -1.73 -10.62
CA SER A 36 -10.97 -2.48 -11.09
C SER A 36 -12.01 -1.55 -11.73
N ARG A 37 -12.28 -0.37 -11.14
CA ARG A 37 -13.23 0.61 -11.70
C ARG A 37 -12.74 1.29 -12.98
N LEU A 38 -11.42 1.32 -13.17
CA LEU A 38 -10.77 1.94 -14.33
C LEU A 38 -10.28 0.89 -15.35
N ALA A 39 -10.64 -0.38 -15.16
CA ALA A 39 -10.21 -1.47 -16.02
C ALA A 39 -10.77 -1.29 -17.45
N PRO A 40 -9.99 -1.68 -18.49
CA PRO A 40 -8.64 -2.25 -18.46
C PRO A 40 -7.53 -1.17 -18.55
N GLN A 41 -7.84 0.09 -18.28
CA GLN A 41 -6.97 1.22 -18.61
C GLN A 41 -5.90 1.45 -17.54
N VAL A 42 -6.15 1.03 -16.30
CA VAL A 42 -5.25 1.20 -15.16
C VAL A 42 -4.89 -0.16 -14.56
N VAL A 43 -3.62 -0.31 -14.20
CA VAL A 43 -3.07 -1.49 -13.53
C VAL A 43 -2.46 -1.12 -12.18
N VAL A 44 -2.28 -2.11 -11.32
CA VAL A 44 -1.57 -1.97 -10.03
C VAL A 44 -0.24 -2.70 -10.15
N ALA A 45 0.86 -2.02 -9.86
CA ALA A 45 2.17 -2.65 -9.73
C ALA A 45 2.30 -3.35 -8.36
N GLN A 46 3.25 -4.28 -8.25
CA GLN A 46 3.65 -4.76 -6.92
C GLN A 46 4.14 -3.55 -6.12
N GLY A 47 3.52 -3.32 -4.97
CA GLY A 47 3.87 -2.16 -4.16
C GLY A 47 5.22 -2.28 -3.45
N LEU A 48 5.62 -1.17 -2.85
CA LEU A 48 6.78 -1.05 -1.97
C LEU A 48 6.34 -1.12 -0.49
N MET A 49 6.90 -2.05 0.26
CA MET A 49 6.64 -2.26 1.70
C MET A 49 7.61 -1.51 2.63
N ALA A 50 8.39 -0.57 2.07
CA ALA A 50 9.41 0.18 2.80
C ALA A 50 9.11 1.68 2.70
N GLY A 51 8.55 2.22 3.78
CA GLY A 51 8.35 3.64 4.01
C GLY A 51 9.43 4.22 4.94
N ILE A 52 9.32 5.52 5.23
CA ILE A 52 10.18 6.19 6.21
C ILE A 52 9.44 6.26 7.54
N SER A 53 9.90 5.46 8.50
CA SER A 53 9.26 5.28 9.81
C SER A 53 10.25 5.50 10.96
N GLU A 54 11.13 6.49 10.86
CA GLU A 54 12.25 6.73 11.79
C GLU A 54 11.82 6.82 13.27
N HIS A 55 10.62 7.35 13.52
CA HIS A 55 10.05 7.47 14.86
C HIS A 55 9.73 6.13 15.53
N HIS A 56 9.71 5.02 14.76
CA HIS A 56 9.53 3.65 15.23
C HIS A 56 10.84 2.86 15.35
N MET A 57 11.98 3.42 14.95
CA MET A 57 13.28 2.74 14.93
C MET A 57 14.11 2.97 16.21
N LYS A 58 13.43 3.20 17.33
CA LYS A 58 14.07 3.40 18.64
C LYS A 58 14.28 2.10 19.39
#